data_AF-A0A3D0C7L3-F1
#
_entry.id   AF-A0A3D0C7L3-F1
#
_cell.length_a   1.000
_cell.length_b   1.000
_cell.length_c   1.000
_cell.angle_alpha   90.00
_cell.angle_beta   90.00
_cell.angle_gamma   90.00
#
_symmetry.space_group_name_H-M   'P 1'
#
loop_
_entity.id
_entity.type
_entity.pdbx_description
1 polymer ?
#
loop_
_entity_poly.entity_id
_entity_poly.type
_entity_poly.pdbx_seq_one_letter_code
_entity_poly.pdbx_strand_id
1 'polypeptide(L)'
;VEVNCQTDFVAKDDNFLGFANEVADAALASKATIAELQAQFEEKRITLVTKIGENINVRRVEYIEGVALASYSHGATIGVVVAGEGDTESLKHIAMHVAASKPEFLTPDDVPAEVVANEKRIQIEMAMNEGKPEEIAEKMVTGRMKKFTGEVSLTGQAFIM
;
A
#
# COMPACT_ATOMS: atom_id res chain seq x y z
N VAL A 1 -0.91 -10.08 -3.88
CA VAL A 1 -2.06 -10.68 -3.18
C VAL A 1 -1.85 -10.59 -1.68
N GLU A 2 -2.92 -10.45 -0.90
CA GLU A 2 -2.87 -10.52 0.57
C GLU A 2 -3.77 -11.66 1.06
N VAL A 3 -3.18 -12.61 1.79
CA VAL A 3 -3.87 -13.69 2.49
C VAL A 3 -3.55 -13.54 3.98
N ASN A 4 -4.56 -13.51 4.84
CA ASN A 4 -4.39 -13.27 6.27
C ASN A 4 -4.79 -14.48 7.11
N CYS A 5 -4.14 -14.60 8.26
CA CYS A 5 -4.49 -15.46 9.40
C CYS A 5 -4.52 -14.61 10.68
N GLN A 6 -4.77 -15.21 11.84
CA GLN A 6 -4.91 -14.46 13.10
C GLN A 6 -3.60 -14.33 13.87
N THR A 7 -2.71 -15.32 13.77
CA THR A 7 -1.43 -15.33 14.50
C THR A 7 -0.21 -15.41 13.59
N ASP A 8 0.93 -14.98 14.11
CA ASP A 8 2.22 -15.06 13.42
C ASP A 8 2.78 -16.50 13.36
N PHE A 9 2.32 -17.38 14.26
CA PHE A 9 2.61 -18.81 14.19
C PHE A 9 1.99 -19.43 12.93
N VAL A 10 0.71 -19.15 12.65
CA VAL A 10 0.05 -19.63 11.44
C VAL A 10 0.61 -18.96 10.18
N ALA A 11 0.99 -17.69 10.23
CA ALA A 11 1.60 -17.00 9.09
C ALA A 11 2.92 -17.65 8.62
N LYS A 12 3.56 -18.46 9.48
CA LYS A 12 4.80 -19.20 9.22
C LYS A 12 4.56 -20.70 9.01
N ASP A 13 3.32 -21.18 9.11
CA ASP A 13 2.97 -22.58 8.90
C ASP A 13 3.04 -22.96 7.41
N ASP A 14 3.62 -24.12 7.11
CA ASP A 14 3.81 -24.57 5.73
C ASP A 14 2.50 -24.79 4.96
N ASN A 15 1.41 -25.17 5.65
CA ASN A 15 0.11 -25.35 4.99
C ASN A 15 -0.50 -23.99 4.61
N PHE A 16 -0.37 -23.00 5.50
CA PHE A 16 -0.81 -21.63 5.21
C PHE A 16 0.01 -21.01 4.07
N LEU A 17 1.34 -21.12 4.12
CA LEU A 17 2.23 -20.62 3.07
C LEU A 17 1.96 -21.32 1.74
N GLY A 18 1.78 -22.64 1.75
CA GLY A 18 1.40 -23.41 0.56
C GLY A 18 0.10 -22.91 -0.06
N PHE A 19 -0.95 -22.74 0.75
CA PHE A 19 -2.22 -22.20 0.28
C PHE A 19 -2.08 -20.77 -0.27
N ALA A 20 -1.37 -19.88 0.42
CA ALA A 20 -1.17 -18.51 -0.04
C ALA A 20 -0.40 -18.44 -1.36
N ASN A 21 0.60 -19.31 -1.55
CA ASN A 21 1.35 -19.42 -2.81
C ASN A 21 0.48 -19.95 -3.95
N GLU A 22 -0.34 -20.97 -3.72
CA GLU A 22 -1.27 -21.46 -4.75
C GLU A 22 -2.26 -20.37 -5.20
N VAL A 23 -2.76 -19.57 -4.25
CA VAL A 23 -3.64 -18.42 -4.56
C VAL A 23 -2.88 -17.38 -5.38
N ALA A 24 -1.62 -17.08 -5.03
CA ALA A 24 -0.78 -16.14 -5.77
C ALA A 24 -0.50 -16.60 -7.21
N ASP A 25 -0.18 -17.88 -7.40
CA ASP A 25 0.08 -18.46 -8.71
C ASP A 25 -1.16 -18.46 -9.60
N ALA A 26 -2.33 -18.82 -9.04
CA ALA A 26 -3.59 -18.77 -9.77
C ALA A 26 -3.99 -17.34 -10.15
N ALA A 27 -3.77 -16.38 -9.25
CA ALA A 27 -3.98 -14.96 -9.50
C ALA A 27 -3.12 -14.48 -10.68
N LEU A 28 -1.82 -14.80 -10.70
CA LEU A 28 -0.92 -14.42 -11.79
C LEU A 28 -1.27 -15.09 -13.12
N ALA A 29 -1.66 -16.36 -13.11
CA ALA A 29 -1.97 -17.12 -14.32
C ALA A 29 -3.23 -16.61 -15.05
N SER A 30 -4.21 -16.11 -14.30
CA SER A 30 -5.54 -15.75 -14.83
C SER A 30 -5.87 -14.26 -14.75
N LYS A 31 -5.10 -13.49 -13.98
CA LYS A 31 -5.44 -12.14 -13.54
C LYS A 31 -6.84 -12.06 -12.90
N ALA A 32 -7.23 -13.11 -12.17
CA ALA A 32 -8.53 -13.20 -11.52
C ALA A 32 -8.78 -12.06 -10.52
N THR A 33 -10.02 -11.60 -10.46
CA THR A 33 -10.49 -10.69 -9.42
C THR A 33 -10.48 -11.36 -8.05
N ILE A 34 -10.56 -10.56 -6.99
CA ILE A 34 -10.62 -11.09 -5.62
C ILE A 34 -11.82 -12.04 -5.41
N ALA A 35 -12.97 -11.73 -6.01
CA ALA A 35 -14.17 -12.55 -5.88
C ALA A 35 -14.00 -13.92 -6.57
N GLU A 36 -13.36 -13.95 -7.73
CA GLU A 36 -13.05 -15.20 -8.45
C GLU A 36 -12.06 -16.06 -7.66
N LEU A 37 -11.00 -15.46 -7.10
CA LEU A 37 -10.05 -16.18 -6.25
C LEU A 37 -10.71 -16.74 -4.99
N GLN A 38 -11.54 -15.95 -4.31
CA GLN A 38 -12.28 -16.41 -3.14
C GLN A 38 -13.19 -17.58 -3.49
N ALA A 39 -13.94 -17.50 -4.59
CA ALA A 39 -14.81 -18.58 -5.05
C ALA A 39 -14.01 -19.85 -5.43
N GLN A 40 -12.91 -19.69 -6.16
CA GLN A 40 -12.06 -20.79 -6.62
C GLN A 40 -11.42 -21.56 -5.46
N PHE A 41 -11.02 -20.85 -4.40
CA PHE A 41 -10.26 -21.43 -3.29
C PHE A 41 -11.09 -21.71 -2.04
N GLU A 42 -12.42 -21.50 -2.06
CA GLU A 42 -13.25 -21.59 -0.85
C GLU A 42 -13.21 -22.98 -0.19
N GLU A 43 -13.31 -24.06 -0.96
CA GLU A 43 -13.26 -25.42 -0.39
C GLU A 43 -11.90 -25.73 0.26
N LYS A 44 -10.80 -25.32 -0.39
CA LYS A 44 -9.45 -25.45 0.17
C LYS A 44 -9.29 -24.59 1.42
N ARG A 45 -9.82 -23.38 1.42
CA ARG A 45 -9.81 -22.45 2.55
C ARG A 45 -10.56 -23.04 3.75
N ILE A 46 -11.77 -23.56 3.57
CA ILE A 46 -12.57 -24.19 4.64
C ILE A 46 -11.82 -25.39 5.24
N THR A 47 -11.21 -26.21 4.38
CA THR A 47 -10.41 -27.36 4.82
C THR A 47 -9.23 -26.90 5.68
N LEU A 48 -8.52 -25.86 5.22
CA LEU A 48 -7.37 -25.30 5.93
C LEU A 48 -7.77 -24.66 7.27
N VAL A 49 -8.86 -23.89 7.29
CA VAL A 49 -9.42 -23.30 8.53
C VAL A 49 -9.78 -24.38 9.54
N THR A 50 -10.39 -25.48 9.08
CA THR A 50 -10.74 -26.61 9.96
C THR A 50 -9.51 -27.31 10.52
N LYS A 51 -8.45 -27.44 9.71
CA LYS A 51 -7.17 -28.05 10.11
C LYS A 51 -6.39 -27.18 11.10
N ILE A 52 -6.32 -25.87 10.84
CA ILE A 52 -5.51 -24.93 11.61
C ILE A 52 -6.27 -24.43 12.84
N GLY A 53 -7.59 -24.28 12.77
CA GLY A 53 -8.41 -23.73 13.85
C GLY A 53 -8.40 -22.20 13.92
N GLU A 54 -7.86 -21.51 12.91
CA GLU A 54 -7.88 -20.05 12.80
C GLU A 54 -8.65 -19.60 11.55
N ASN A 55 -9.23 -18.41 11.62
CA ASN A 55 -9.83 -17.78 10.45
C ASN A 55 -8.74 -17.41 9.43
N ILE A 56 -8.90 -17.88 8.20
CA ILE A 56 -8.03 -17.59 7.06
C ILE A 56 -8.84 -16.96 5.95
N ASN A 57 -8.32 -15.88 5.37
CA ASN A 57 -9.01 -15.11 4.34
C ASN A 57 -8.07 -14.70 3.20
N VAL A 58 -8.50 -14.90 1.96
CA VAL A 58 -7.91 -14.24 0.79
C VAL A 58 -8.55 -12.86 0.71
N ARG A 59 -7.83 -11.82 1.14
CA ARG A 59 -8.43 -10.51 1.44
C ARG A 59 -8.50 -9.60 0.23
N ARG A 60 -7.42 -9.50 -0.54
CA ARG A 60 -7.32 -8.63 -1.72
C ARG A 60 -6.25 -9.10 -2.69
N VAL A 61 -6.43 -8.73 -3.96
CA VAL A 61 -5.44 -8.87 -5.02
C VAL A 61 -5.44 -7.59 -5.83
N GLU A 62 -4.26 -7.16 -6.22
CA GLU A 62 -4.04 -6.03 -7.11
C GLU A 62 -2.97 -6.44 -8.10
N TYR A 63 -3.08 -5.94 -9.33
CA TYR A 63 -2.16 -6.25 -10.42
C TYR A 63 -1.50 -4.97 -10.89
N ILE A 64 -0.18 -5.03 -11.02
CA ILE A 64 0.64 -3.90 -11.49
C ILE A 64 1.30 -4.32 -12.79
N GLU A 65 1.20 -3.46 -13.80
CA GLU A 65 1.81 -3.63 -15.11
C GLU A 65 2.75 -2.47 -15.42
N GLY A 66 3.76 -2.72 -16.25
CA GLY A 66 4.69 -1.69 -16.72
C GLY A 66 5.87 -2.28 -17.46
N VAL A 67 6.82 -1.42 -17.83
CA VAL A 67 7.97 -1.79 -18.66
C VAL A 67 8.92 -2.73 -17.92
N ALA A 68 9.41 -2.30 -16.75
CA ALA A 68 10.17 -3.13 -15.83
C ALA A 68 9.45 -3.20 -14.49
N LEU A 69 9.50 -4.38 -13.86
CA LEU A 69 8.89 -4.66 -12.58
C LEU A 69 9.96 -4.99 -11.55
N ALA A 70 9.79 -4.48 -10.34
CA ALA A 70 10.54 -4.90 -9.16
C ALA A 70 9.58 -5.10 -7.99
N SER A 71 9.94 -6.03 -7.10
CA SER A 71 9.19 -6.27 -5.87
C SER A 71 10.11 -6.29 -4.67
N TYR A 72 9.60 -5.84 -3.53
CA TYR A 72 10.29 -5.93 -2.25
C TYR A 72 9.34 -6.51 -1.19
N SER A 73 9.84 -7.48 -0.43
CA SER A 73 9.14 -8.06 0.71
C SER A 73 9.92 -7.73 1.97
N HIS A 74 9.28 -7.05 2.92
CA HIS A 74 9.83 -6.82 4.25
C HIS A 74 9.24 -7.86 5.22
N GLY A 75 9.90 -9.02 5.29
CA GLY A 75 9.34 -10.19 5.96
C GLY A 75 8.03 -10.64 5.28
N ALA A 76 7.05 -11.05 6.08
CA ALA A 76 5.73 -11.48 5.62
C ALA A 76 4.63 -10.39 5.80
N THR A 77 4.99 -9.20 6.28
CA THR A 77 4.01 -8.18 6.68
C THR A 77 3.80 -7.09 5.63
N ILE A 78 4.82 -6.79 4.83
CA ILE A 78 4.77 -5.75 3.79
C ILE A 78 5.34 -6.32 2.50
N GLY A 79 4.53 -6.27 1.44
CA GLY A 79 4.95 -6.54 0.07
C GLY A 79 4.68 -5.32 -0.80
N VAL A 80 5.64 -4.94 -1.62
CA VAL A 80 5.55 -3.83 -2.57
C VAL A 80 5.91 -4.32 -3.96
N VAL A 81 5.16 -3.86 -4.96
CA VAL A 81 5.48 -4.02 -6.38
C VAL A 81 5.57 -2.63 -6.99
N VAL A 82 6.63 -2.38 -7.76
CA VAL A 82 6.86 -1.13 -8.50
C VAL A 82 7.01 -1.46 -9.97
N ALA A 83 6.36 -0.66 -10.80
CA ALA A 83 6.53 -0.63 -12.24
C ALA A 83 7.20 0.69 -12.66
N GLY A 84 8.14 0.64 -13.61
CA GLY A 84 8.77 1.83 -14.13
C GLY A 84 9.79 1.56 -15.22
N GLU A 85 10.46 2.63 -15.65
CA GLU A 85 11.63 2.59 -16.52
C GLU A 85 12.88 2.79 -15.67
N GLY A 86 13.82 1.85 -15.72
CA GLY A 86 15.03 1.88 -14.90
C GLY A 86 15.67 0.51 -14.79
N ASP A 87 16.88 0.46 -14.24
CA ASP A 87 17.52 -0.81 -13.93
C ASP A 87 16.87 -1.50 -12.71
N THR A 88 17.10 -2.80 -12.60
CA THR A 88 16.49 -3.64 -11.55
C THR A 88 16.89 -3.20 -10.14
N GLU A 89 18.11 -2.70 -9.94
CA GLU A 89 18.59 -2.28 -8.62
C GLU A 89 17.91 -0.99 -8.18
N SER A 90 17.84 0.01 -9.07
CA SER A 90 17.12 1.26 -8.82
C SER A 90 15.66 1.01 -8.47
N LEU A 91 14.93 0.21 -9.27
CA LEU A 91 13.53 -0.09 -9.02
C LEU A 91 13.32 -0.86 -7.70
N LYS A 92 14.26 -1.74 -7.33
CA LYS A 92 14.24 -2.41 -6.03
C LYS A 92 14.41 -1.42 -4.88
N HIS A 93 15.30 -0.45 -5.00
CA HIS A 93 15.45 0.59 -3.96
C HIS A 93 14.21 1.48 -3.86
N ILE A 94 13.53 1.76 -4.97
CA ILE A 94 12.22 2.43 -4.94
C ILE A 94 11.18 1.57 -4.21
N ALA A 95 11.10 0.26 -4.49
CA ALA A 95 10.19 -0.63 -3.78
C ALA A 95 10.47 -0.69 -2.26
N MET A 96 11.74 -0.65 -1.87
CA MET A 96 12.15 -0.53 -0.46
C MET A 96 11.72 0.81 0.16
N HIS A 97 11.89 1.91 -0.58
CA HIS A 97 11.45 3.23 -0.14
C HIS A 97 9.94 3.28 0.06
N VAL A 98 9.15 2.78 -0.89
CA VAL A 98 7.68 2.71 -0.78
C VAL A 98 7.26 1.88 0.45
N ALA A 99 7.95 0.77 0.73
CA ALA A 99 7.67 -0.06 1.90
C ALA A 99 7.88 0.69 3.22
N ALA A 100 8.88 1.59 3.28
CA ALA A 100 9.22 2.37 4.46
C ALA A 100 8.38 3.65 4.61
N SER A 101 8.25 4.42 3.53
CA SER A 101 7.70 5.79 3.52
C SER A 101 6.23 5.88 3.15
N LYS A 102 5.63 4.79 2.63
CA LYS A 102 4.21 4.66 2.31
C LYS A 102 3.61 5.86 1.55
N PRO A 103 4.20 6.29 0.42
CA PRO A 103 3.57 7.31 -0.42
C PRO A 103 2.19 6.80 -0.89
N GLU A 104 1.20 7.68 -0.85
CA GLU A 104 -0.16 7.42 -1.34
C GLU A 104 -0.31 7.80 -2.81
N PHE A 105 0.55 8.70 -3.30
CA PHE A 105 0.54 9.23 -4.66
C PHE A 105 1.92 9.10 -5.31
N LEU A 106 1.99 9.17 -6.64
CA LEU A 106 3.27 9.14 -7.34
C LEU A 106 3.93 10.53 -7.28
N THR A 107 3.20 11.57 -7.64
CA THR A 107 3.66 12.96 -7.64
C THR A 107 2.75 13.88 -6.81
N PRO A 108 3.21 15.07 -6.38
CA PRO A 108 2.37 16.03 -5.66
C PRO A 108 1.12 16.46 -6.45
N ASP A 109 1.21 16.44 -7.77
CA ASP A 109 0.12 16.84 -8.67
C ASP A 109 -0.96 15.74 -8.80
N ASP A 110 -0.65 14.50 -8.42
CA ASP A 110 -1.61 13.39 -8.41
C ASP A 110 -2.55 13.45 -7.18
N VAL A 111 -2.28 14.33 -6.21
CA VAL A 111 -3.11 14.49 -5.02
C VAL A 111 -4.44 15.15 -5.40
N PRO A 112 -5.60 14.50 -5.16
CA PRO A 112 -6.88 15.05 -5.57
C PRO A 112 -7.16 16.41 -4.96
N ALA A 113 -7.74 17.31 -5.76
CA ALA A 113 -8.00 18.69 -5.33
C ALA A 113 -8.91 18.75 -4.09
N GLU A 114 -9.85 17.81 -3.93
CA GLU A 114 -10.68 17.70 -2.75
C GLU A 114 -9.91 17.32 -1.48
N VAL A 115 -8.89 16.47 -1.59
CA VAL A 115 -8.01 16.08 -0.48
C VAL A 115 -7.18 17.30 -0.05
N VAL A 116 -6.59 17.99 -1.03
CA VAL A 116 -5.82 19.23 -0.79
C VAL A 116 -6.70 20.31 -0.15
N ALA A 117 -7.93 20.51 -0.65
CA ALA A 117 -8.85 21.51 -0.11
C ALA A 117 -9.28 21.18 1.31
N ASN A 118 -9.60 19.92 1.59
CA ASN A 118 -9.98 19.48 2.93
C ASN A 118 -8.84 19.65 3.94
N GLU A 119 -7.63 19.20 3.59
CA GLU A 119 -6.45 19.37 4.45
C GLU A 119 -6.11 20.85 4.65
N LYS A 120 -6.21 21.68 3.60
CA LYS A 120 -6.02 23.13 3.72
C LYS A 120 -6.99 23.75 4.73
N ARG A 121 -8.27 23.37 4.67
CA ARG A 121 -9.29 23.84 5.62
C ARG A 121 -8.92 23.45 7.07
N ILE A 122 -8.55 22.19 7.29
CA ILE A 122 -8.12 21.70 8.61
C ILE A 122 -6.91 22.50 9.12
N GLN A 123 -5.91 22.74 8.28
CA GLN A 123 -4.71 23.48 8.65
C GLN A 123 -4.99 24.96 8.97
N ILE A 124 -5.94 25.59 8.26
CA ILE A 124 -6.39 26.97 8.56
C ILE A 124 -7.11 27.00 9.91
N GLU A 125 -8.06 26.08 10.15
CA GLU A 125 -8.78 25.97 11.42
C GLU A 125 -7.82 25.76 12.59
N MET A 126 -6.82 24.89 12.44
CA MET A 126 -5.77 24.69 13.46
C MET A 126 -4.99 25.98 13.73
N ALA A 127 -4.54 26.69 12.70
CA ALA A 127 -3.80 27.93 12.86
C ALA A 127 -4.64 29.05 13.51
N MET A 128 -5.92 29.14 13.17
CA MET A 128 -6.85 30.08 13.81
C MET A 128 -7.10 29.74 15.28
N ASN A 129 -7.21 28.45 15.62
CA ASN A 129 -7.34 27.99 17.02
C ASN A 129 -6.08 28.28 17.87
N GLU A 130 -4.92 28.43 17.23
CA GLU A 130 -3.68 28.93 17.87
C GLU A 130 -3.69 30.47 18.08
N GLY A 131 -4.79 31.15 17.75
CA GLY A 131 -4.96 32.60 17.93
C GLY A 131 -4.43 33.46 16.78
N LYS A 132 -4.12 32.87 15.62
CA LYS A 132 -3.63 33.62 14.45
C LYS A 132 -4.80 34.24 13.68
N PRO A 133 -4.66 35.50 13.20
CA PRO A 133 -5.63 36.09 12.27
C PRO A 133 -5.75 35.26 10.99
N GLU A 134 -6.93 35.25 10.38
CA GLU A 134 -7.26 34.46 9.18
C GLU A 134 -6.25 34.69 8.04
N GLU A 135 -5.91 35.94 7.71
CA GLU A 135 -4.94 36.26 6.66
C GLU A 135 -3.54 35.68 6.94
N ILE A 136 -3.13 35.64 8.22
CA ILE A 136 -1.86 35.05 8.64
C ILE A 136 -1.94 33.53 8.58
N ALA A 137 -3.06 32.93 8.99
CA ALA A 137 -3.31 31.50 8.88
C ALA A 137 -3.22 31.05 7.42
N GLU A 138 -3.89 31.73 6.48
CA GLU A 138 -3.86 31.40 5.05
C GLU A 138 -2.45 31.46 4.46
N LYS A 139 -1.69 32.53 4.76
CA LYS A 139 -0.29 32.68 4.31
C LYS A 139 0.60 31.56 4.86
N MET A 140 0.44 31.19 6.12
CA MET A 140 1.21 30.09 6.74
C MET A 140 0.87 28.73 6.14
N VAL A 141 -0.41 28.47 5.86
CA VAL A 141 -0.89 27.17 5.40
C VAL A 141 -0.41 26.86 3.98
N THR A 142 -0.17 27.87 3.14
CA THR A 142 0.35 27.66 1.78
C THR A 142 1.64 26.84 1.77
N GLY A 143 2.60 27.16 2.65
CA GLY A 143 3.83 26.39 2.80
C GLY A 143 3.60 24.98 3.36
N ARG A 144 2.66 24.83 4.30
CA ARG A 144 2.27 23.53 4.86
C ARG A 144 1.64 22.62 3.81
N MET A 145 0.82 23.15 2.90
CA MET A 145 0.18 22.38 1.84
C MET A 145 1.18 21.87 0.80
N LYS A 146 2.20 22.68 0.46
CA LYS A 146 3.30 22.23 -0.39
C LYS A 146 4.09 21.09 0.28
N LYS A 147 4.31 21.19 1.59
CA LYS A 147 4.96 20.13 2.36
C LYS A 147 4.09 18.86 2.40
N PHE A 148 2.80 18.99 2.71
CA PHE A 148 1.84 17.90 2.78
C PHE A 148 1.81 17.08 1.48
N THR A 149 1.58 17.74 0.35
CA THR A 149 1.54 17.08 -0.98
C THR A 149 2.87 16.41 -1.32
N GLY A 150 4.01 16.97 -0.87
CA GLY A 150 5.31 16.32 -0.99
C GLY A 150 5.49 15.10 -0.08
N GLU A 151 5.00 15.14 1.16
CA GLU A 151 5.13 14.03 2.12
C GLU A 151 4.27 12.82 1.75
N VAL A 152 3.14 13.03 1.07
CA VAL A 152 2.24 11.93 0.63
C VAL A 152 2.55 11.41 -0.78
N SER A 153 3.49 12.00 -1.50
CA SER A 153 3.84 11.60 -2.87
C SER A 153 5.25 11.05 -2.99
N LEU A 154 5.43 9.99 -3.78
CA LEU A 154 6.71 9.29 -3.94
C LEU A 154 7.83 10.25 -4.38
N THR A 155 7.59 11.11 -5.38
CA THR A 155 8.63 12.02 -5.87
C THR A 155 8.90 13.21 -4.94
N GLY A 156 8.02 13.49 -3.98
CA GLY A 156 8.19 14.56 -3.01
C GLY A 156 8.91 14.14 -1.73
N GLN A 157 9.00 12.83 -1.49
CA GLN A 157 9.62 12.26 -0.29
C GLN A 157 11.15 12.31 -0.36
N ALA A 158 11.79 12.47 0.80
CA ALA A 158 13.24 12.31 0.92
C ALA A 158 13.59 10.82 0.75
N PHE A 159 14.45 10.53 -0.22
CA PHE A 159 14.85 9.15 -0.50
C PHE A 159 15.60 8.54 0.71
N ILE A 160 15.30 7.28 1.03
CA ILE A 160 15.76 6.63 2.27
C ILE A 160 17.18 6.06 2.16
N MET A 161 17.73 5.93 0.96
CA MET A 161 19.03 5.30 0.68
C MET A 161 19.86 6.10 -0.32
#